data_AF-A0A524QES2-F1
#
_entry.id   AF-A0A524QES2-F1
#
_cell.length_a   1.000
_cell.length_b   1.000
_cell.length_c   1.000
_cell.angle_alpha   90.00
_cell.angle_beta   90.00
_cell.angle_gamma   90.00
#
_symmetry.space_group_name_H-M   'P 1'
#
loop_
_entity.id
_entity.type
_entity.pdbx_description
1 polymer ?
#
loop_
_entity_poly.entity_id
_entity_poly.type
_entity_poly.pdbx_seq_one_letter_code
_entity_poly.pdbx_strand_id
1 'polypeptide(L)'
;MTDKNALAAVKALTFDVFGTVVDWRSSIIEEGRALGREKNLDTDWEAFADAWRGKYQPSLSRVRDGQAPWTNLDSLHRASLDELLEKFGIGG
;
A
#
# COMPACT_ATOMS: atom_id res chain seq x y z
N MET A 1 5.91 -5.82 -38.55
CA MET A 1 6.65 -4.56 -38.33
C MET A 1 5.73 -3.61 -37.59
N THR A 2 6.03 -3.30 -36.35
CA THR A 2 5.29 -2.30 -35.56
C THR A 2 5.58 -0.93 -36.16
N ASP A 3 4.54 -0.15 -36.46
CA ASP A 3 4.69 1.23 -36.92
C ASP A 3 5.38 2.04 -35.81
N LYS A 4 6.62 2.48 -36.07
CA LYS A 4 7.46 3.23 -35.11
C LYS A 4 6.85 4.59 -34.75
N ASN A 5 5.80 5.05 -35.45
CA ASN A 5 5.15 6.33 -35.23
C ASN A 5 3.83 6.27 -34.44
N ALA A 6 3.43 5.11 -33.92
CA ALA A 6 2.14 4.97 -33.20
C ALA A 6 1.97 5.91 -31.98
N LEU A 7 3.07 6.43 -31.44
CA LEU A 7 3.08 7.35 -30.29
C LEU A 7 3.34 8.81 -30.67
N ALA A 8 3.52 9.15 -31.95
CA ALA A 8 3.94 10.48 -32.39
C ALA A 8 2.97 11.61 -31.99
N ALA A 9 1.69 11.30 -31.76
CA ALA A 9 0.68 12.26 -31.32
C ALA A 9 0.42 12.26 -29.80
N VAL A 10 1.07 11.38 -29.03
CA VAL A 10 0.91 11.30 -27.57
C VAL A 10 1.60 12.49 -26.91
N LYS A 11 0.84 13.25 -26.11
CA LYS A 11 1.33 14.47 -25.42
C LYS A 11 1.55 14.27 -23.93
N ALA A 12 1.03 13.20 -23.35
CA ALA A 12 1.15 12.91 -21.92
C ALA A 12 1.21 11.40 -21.70
N LEU A 13 2.01 10.99 -20.72
CA LEU A 13 2.06 9.64 -20.18
C LEU A 13 1.84 9.75 -18.68
N THR A 14 0.80 9.10 -18.18
CA THR A 14 0.53 8.99 -16.74
C THR A 14 0.85 7.58 -16.31
N PHE A 15 1.34 7.45 -15.08
CA PHE A 15 1.75 6.17 -14.51
C PHE A 15 0.97 5.94 -13.23
N ASP A 16 0.41 4.73 -13.11
CA ASP A 16 0.20 4.16 -11.79
C ASP A 16 1.55 4.10 -11.06
N VAL A 17 1.55 4.23 -9.73
CA VAL A 17 2.78 4.40 -8.95
C VAL A 17 3.10 3.14 -8.14
N PHE A 18 2.18 2.68 -7.30
CA PHE A 18 2.44 1.55 -6.40
C PHE A 18 2.49 0.21 -7.14
N GLY A 19 3.70 -0.32 -7.31
CA GLY A 19 3.98 -1.57 -8.02
C GLY A 19 4.46 -1.32 -9.44
N THR A 20 3.89 -0.33 -10.13
CA THR A 20 4.31 0.05 -11.49
C THR A 20 5.62 0.85 -11.49
N VAL A 21 5.78 1.81 -10.58
CA VAL A 21 6.97 2.68 -10.49
C VAL A 21 7.82 2.36 -9.27
N VAL A 22 7.19 2.00 -8.14
CA VAL A 22 7.89 1.71 -6.88
C VAL A 22 7.61 0.31 -6.36
N ASP A 23 8.64 -0.33 -5.80
CA ASP A 23 8.50 -1.56 -5.02
C ASP A 23 8.06 -1.23 -3.58
N TRP A 24 6.76 -1.07 -3.42
CA TRP A 24 6.17 -0.80 -2.11
C TRP A 24 6.34 -1.98 -1.13
N ARG A 25 6.40 -3.23 -1.61
CA ARG A 25 6.38 -4.40 -0.74
C ARG A 25 7.68 -4.52 0.02
N SER A 26 8.81 -4.47 -0.71
CA SER A 26 10.14 -4.58 -0.10
C SER A 26 10.39 -3.41 0.86
N SER A 27 10.02 -2.18 0.49
CA SER A 27 10.19 -1.03 1.38
C SER A 27 9.43 -1.18 2.70
N ILE A 28 8.16 -1.62 2.69
CA ILE A 28 7.40 -1.84 3.93
C ILE A 28 8.03 -2.94 4.79
N ILE A 29 8.51 -4.03 4.17
CA ILE A 29 9.19 -5.12 4.89
C ILE A 29 10.49 -4.63 5.53
N GLU A 30 11.30 -3.86 4.80
CA GLU A 30 12.58 -3.33 5.27
C GLU A 30 12.39 -2.38 6.46
N GLU A 31 11.44 -1.44 6.35
CA GLU A 31 11.09 -0.51 7.42
C GLU A 31 10.50 -1.24 8.63
N GLY A 32 9.62 -2.22 8.41
CA GLY A 32 9.09 -3.08 9.47
C GLY A 32 10.20 -3.81 10.21
N ARG A 33 11.15 -4.45 9.49
CA ARG A 33 12.30 -5.11 10.09
C ARG A 33 13.20 -4.12 10.86
N ALA A 34 13.38 -2.90 10.35
CA ALA A 34 14.13 -1.87 11.06
C ALA A 34 13.47 -1.47 12.37
N LEU A 35 12.16 -1.21 12.35
CA LEU A 35 11.36 -0.94 13.53
C LEU A 35 11.39 -2.12 14.52
N GLY A 36 11.29 -3.35 14.02
CA GLY A 36 11.35 -4.55 14.86
C GLY A 36 12.68 -4.69 15.60
N ARG A 37 13.81 -4.35 14.97
CA ARG A 37 15.12 -4.28 15.65
C ARG A 37 15.18 -3.17 16.70
N GLU A 38 14.61 -2.00 16.41
CA GLU A 38 14.63 -0.86 17.33
C GLU A 38 13.75 -1.09 18.56
N LYS A 39 12.59 -1.74 18.38
CA LYS A 39 11.55 -1.89 19.41
C LYS A 39 11.47 -3.30 20.00
N ASN A 40 12.36 -4.22 19.60
CA ASN A 40 12.32 -5.64 19.97
C ASN A 40 10.97 -6.30 19.66
N LEU A 41 10.43 -6.05 18.45
CA LEU A 41 9.20 -6.68 17.98
C LEU A 41 9.53 -7.95 17.19
N ASP A 42 8.92 -9.06 17.60
CA ASP A 42 8.94 -10.32 16.87
C ASP A 42 7.66 -10.40 16.01
N THR A 43 7.79 -10.08 14.72
CA THR A 43 6.66 -9.97 13.80
C THR A 43 7.09 -10.46 12.42
N ASP A 44 6.23 -11.25 11.77
CA ASP A 44 6.37 -11.56 10.35
C ASP A 44 6.03 -10.33 9.50
N TRP A 45 7.06 -9.54 9.20
CA TRP A 45 6.92 -8.30 8.42
C TRP A 45 6.51 -8.53 6.97
N GLU A 46 6.70 -9.73 6.42
CA GLU A 46 6.22 -10.08 5.09
C GLU A 46 4.71 -10.30 5.10
N ALA A 47 4.23 -11.11 6.04
CA ALA A 47 2.80 -11.30 6.26
C ALA A 47 2.11 -9.98 6.64
N PHE A 48 2.78 -9.11 7.40
CA PHE A 48 2.26 -7.78 7.75
C PHE A 48 2.08 -6.89 6.50
N ALA A 49 3.11 -6.77 5.66
CA ALA A 49 3.05 -5.99 4.42
C ALA A 49 1.93 -6.48 3.49
N ASP A 50 1.81 -7.81 3.32
CA ASP A 50 0.80 -8.43 2.48
C ASP A 50 -0.62 -8.22 3.05
N ALA A 51 -0.78 -8.33 4.38
CA ALA A 51 -2.05 -8.05 5.05
C ALA A 51 -2.46 -6.58 4.92
N TRP A 52 -1.51 -5.64 5.00
CA TRP A 52 -1.79 -4.22 4.81
C TRP A 52 -2.22 -3.90 3.39
N ARG A 53 -1.52 -4.46 2.40
CA ARG A 53 -1.95 -4.35 0.99
C ARG A 53 -3.32 -4.99 0.77
N GLY A 54 -3.62 -6.09 1.46
CA GLY A 54 -4.94 -6.73 1.43
C GLY A 54 -6.09 -5.82 1.87
N LYS A 55 -5.84 -4.82 2.72
CA LYS A 55 -6.83 -3.82 3.16
C LYS A 55 -7.03 -2.66 2.17
N TYR A 56 -6.16 -2.49 1.17
CA TYR A 56 -6.21 -1.40 0.20
C TYR A 56 -7.52 -1.38 -0.60
N GLN A 57 -7.87 -2.49 -1.26
CA GLN A 57 -9.10 -2.56 -2.07
C GLN A 57 -10.39 -2.47 -1.23
N PRO A 58 -10.52 -3.17 -0.09
CA PRO A 58 -11.68 -3.03 0.78
C PRO A 58 -11.90 -1.60 1.31
N SER A 59 -10.84 -0.91 1.74
CA SER A 59 -10.95 0.45 2.27
C SER A 59 -11.36 1.46 1.19
N LEU A 60 -10.81 1.35 -0.03
CA LEU A 60 -11.23 2.15 -1.18
C LEU A 60 -12.67 1.85 -1.61
N SER A 61 -13.08 0.57 -1.58
CA SER A 61 -14.43 0.17 -2.00
C SER A 61 -15.51 0.81 -1.14
N ARG A 62 -15.30 0.90 0.18
CA ARG A 62 -16.24 1.58 1.08
C ARG A 62 -16.49 3.04 0.69
N VAL A 63 -15.44 3.76 0.29
CA VAL A 63 -15.56 5.15 -0.18
C VAL A 63 -16.23 5.19 -1.55
N ARG A 64 -15.79 4.33 -2.49
CA ARG A 64 -16.33 4.25 -3.85
C ARG A 64 -17.82 3.92 -3.88
N ASP A 65 -18.27 3.06 -2.97
CA ASP A 65 -19.64 2.56 -2.90
C ASP A 65 -20.54 3.47 -2.03
N GLY A 66 -20.02 4.62 -1.57
CA GLY A 66 -20.78 5.59 -0.78
C GLY A 66 -21.05 5.18 0.67
N GLN A 67 -20.42 4.11 1.16
CA GLN A 67 -20.54 3.63 2.54
C GLN A 67 -19.70 4.45 3.53
N ALA A 68 -18.76 5.25 3.02
CA ALA A 68 -17.94 6.19 3.76
C ALA A 68 -17.75 7.48 2.94
N PRO A 69 -17.56 8.65 3.60
CA PRO A 69 -17.24 9.89 2.90
C PRO A 69 -15.89 9.80 2.17
N TRP A 70 -15.67 10.71 1.23
CA TRP A 70 -14.35 10.86 0.60
C TRP A 70 -13.27 10.98 1.67
N THR A 71 -12.24 10.16 1.54
CA THR A 71 -11.13 10.06 2.48
C THR A 71 -9.86 9.84 1.67
N ASN A 72 -8.78 10.56 2.01
CA ASN A 72 -7.50 10.38 1.34
C ASN A 72 -6.88 9.02 1.68
N LEU A 73 -5.95 8.57 0.83
CA LEU A 73 -5.36 7.25 0.98
C LEU A 73 -4.54 7.09 2.27
N ASP A 74 -3.87 8.14 2.74
CA ASP A 74 -3.11 8.11 3.99
C ASP A 74 -4.00 7.79 5.19
N SER A 75 -5.17 8.41 5.25
CA SER A 75 -6.15 8.16 6.33
C SER A 75 -6.72 6.74 6.25
N LEU A 76 -6.93 6.21 5.04
CA LEU A 76 -7.35 4.81 4.86
C LEU A 76 -6.25 3.82 5.27
N HIS A 77 -4.99 4.11 4.94
CA HIS A 77 -3.85 3.31 5.37
C HIS A 77 -3.69 3.35 6.90
N ARG A 78 -3.83 4.53 7.52
CA ARG A 78 -3.75 4.69 8.98
C ARG A 78 -4.85 3.92 9.71
N ALA A 79 -6.09 3.97 9.23
CA ALA A 79 -7.19 3.18 9.81
C ALA A 79 -6.95 1.67 9.67
N SER A 80 -6.46 1.24 8.49
CA SER A 80 -6.10 -0.17 8.27
C SER A 80 -4.95 -0.62 9.17
N LEU A 81 -4.01 0.28 9.49
CA LEU A 81 -2.89 -0.01 10.38
C LEU A 81 -3.36 -0.34 11.79
N ASP A 82 -4.34 0.38 12.35
CA ASP A 82 -4.87 0.08 13.70
C ASP A 82 -5.37 -1.37 13.79
N GLU A 83 -6.15 -1.82 12.80
CA GLU A 83 -6.66 -3.20 12.74
C GLU A 83 -5.51 -4.23 12.61
N LEU A 84 -4.42 -3.87 11.94
CA LEU A 84 -3.28 -4.77 11.74
C LEU A 84 -2.39 -4.85 12.96
N LEU A 85 -2.17 -3.75 13.67
CA LEU A 85 -1.42 -3.75 14.92
C LEU A 85 -2.08 -4.71 15.92
N GLU A 86 -3.41 -4.66 16.06
CA GLU A 86 -4.17 -5.61 16.87
C GLU A 86 -4.01 -7.06 16.36
N LYS A 87 -4.22 -7.29 15.05
CA LYS A 87 -4.13 -8.62 14.45
C LYS A 87 -2.76 -9.29 14.64
N PHE A 88 -1.68 -8.51 14.57
CA PHE A 88 -0.32 -9.00 14.70
C PHE A 88 0.21 -8.92 16.14
N GLY A 89 -0.60 -8.47 17.10
CA GLY A 89 -0.21 -8.38 18.51
C GLY A 89 0.88 -7.34 18.78
N ILE A 90 0.97 -6.30 17.94
CA ILE A 90 1.97 -5.24 18.07
C ILE A 90 1.41 -4.16 19.00
N GLY A 91 1.92 -4.12 20.22
CA GLY A 91 1.61 -3.11 21.23
C GLY A 91 2.82 -2.22 21.54
N GLY A 92 2.54 -1.07 22.15
CA GLY A 92 3.54 -0.14 22.69
C GLY A 92 3.36 0.06 24.18
#